data_AF-A0AAV0XTA6-F1
#
_entry.id   AF-A0AAV0XTA6-F1
#
_cell.length_a   1.000
_cell.length_b   1.000
_cell.length_c   1.000
_cell.angle_alpha   90.00
_cell.angle_beta   90.00
_cell.angle_gamma   90.00
#
_symmetry.space_group_name_H-M   'P 1'
#
loop_
_entity.id
_entity.type
_entity.pdbx_description
1 polymer ?
#
loop_
_entity_poly.entity_id
_entity_poly.type
_entity_poly.pdbx_seq_one_letter_code
_entity_poly.pdbx_strand_id
1 'polypeptide(L)'
;MLRVNRPGFIEIESSLNRTRGGLVQASRRHARANNPATPGYNADEPSTSLIYLDANNLYGYAMCKYMPISDFTWYPGNPEVALAQLEWMGETDDVGRIYEVDISYPQHLHDAHNDMPFLPHASIPHGSSVRKLMVTFLRKERYVVHYMNLKQAMAHGVVVEKTHRVLEFRQSPWLAPYINFNTELRRQAANKFEEQFFKDLNNSVFGKSIENMRARFNLELVSCPARMRKLINRPTFKYCTTYNENLSAVTQHSKEVDFCKPIYIGFTVLELSKVLMYGFHYDVMKRHYGDKIELLYTDTDSLFYRVVTDDFYADLIDNPNLMRFMDTSNLPKDHKCYSTLRKRVPGLFKNETNSRTVYEYVALRAKSYAYDVEQEVTIRSKGVMRHVIRNHLTFAEHKRCLFADVDDDAESDECDDEFDANMGKMFAADSALKAVAQIHRNASTGSTNSSTTVAAAAATHPSHVYSYMPFTPYRENVSIRSFKHELRTIRSMKLVLNRADDKRYVLPDNISTYAHGHHRINY
;
A
#
# COMPACT_ATOMS: atom_id res chain seq x y z
N MET A 1 18.47 19.78 21.82
CA MET A 1 19.24 18.74 21.08
C MET A 1 19.94 17.86 22.09
N LEU A 2 19.39 16.68 22.39
CA LEU A 2 20.02 15.72 23.31
C LEU A 2 21.06 14.91 22.52
N ARG A 3 22.35 15.19 22.74
CA ARG A 3 23.43 14.26 22.37
C ARG A 3 23.41 13.11 23.36
N VAL A 4 22.61 12.08 23.09
CA VAL A 4 22.58 10.86 23.89
C VAL A 4 23.63 9.90 23.34
N ASN A 5 24.88 10.04 23.80
CA ASN A 5 25.90 8.99 23.69
C ASN A 5 25.59 7.86 24.71
N ARG A 6 24.44 7.19 24.57
CA ARG A 6 24.13 5.98 25.35
C ARG A 6 24.15 4.77 24.40
N PRO A 7 24.97 3.73 24.68
CA PRO A 7 24.98 2.48 23.90
C PRO A 7 23.59 1.89 23.67
N GLY A 8 22.66 2.06 24.63
CA GLY A 8 21.27 1.62 24.51
C GLY A 8 20.46 2.32 23.42
N PHE A 9 20.74 3.57 23.07
CA PHE A 9 19.98 4.29 22.04
C PHE A 9 20.22 3.72 20.64
N ILE A 10 21.47 3.28 20.35
CA ILE A 10 21.80 2.63 19.08
C ILE A 10 21.11 1.27 18.96
N GLU A 11 21.04 0.51 20.04
CA GLU A 11 20.29 -0.76 20.06
C GLU A 11 18.78 -0.54 19.85
N ILE A 12 18.21 0.45 20.54
CA ILE A 12 16.80 0.83 20.39
C ILE A 12 16.54 1.25 18.94
N GLU A 13 17.36 2.14 18.38
CA GLU A 13 17.20 2.59 17.00
C GLU A 13 17.40 1.45 15.99
N SER A 14 18.36 0.55 16.20
CA SER A 14 18.54 -0.63 15.35
C SER A 14 17.34 -1.57 15.39
N SER A 15 16.69 -1.68 16.55
CA SER A 15 15.48 -2.48 16.77
C SER A 15 14.26 -1.82 16.14
N LEU A 16 14.16 -0.48 16.22
CA LEU A 16 13.09 0.35 15.63
C LEU A 16 13.28 0.60 14.12
N ASN A 17 14.49 0.41 13.59
CA ASN A 17 14.77 0.44 12.15
C ASN A 17 14.10 -0.70 11.39
N ARG A 18 13.50 -1.67 12.10
CA ARG A 18 12.55 -2.65 11.55
C ARG A 18 11.15 -2.04 11.38
N THR A 19 11.08 -0.75 11.07
CA THR A 19 9.83 0.01 10.96
C THR A 19 9.01 -0.51 9.78
N ARG A 20 7.75 -0.85 10.04
CA ARG A 20 6.84 -1.48 9.08
C ARG A 20 5.88 -0.43 8.56
N GLY A 21 6.00 -0.08 7.27
CA GLY A 21 5.14 0.89 6.59
C GLY A 21 3.66 0.49 6.54
N GLY A 22 2.89 1.18 5.69
CA GLY A 22 1.48 0.89 5.46
C GLY A 22 1.24 -0.53 4.93
N LEU A 23 0.18 -1.17 5.43
CA LEU A 23 -0.24 -2.50 4.96
C LEU A 23 -0.86 -2.39 3.57
N VAL A 24 -0.48 -3.28 2.65
CA VAL A 24 -1.07 -3.29 1.30
C VAL A 24 -1.17 -4.70 0.78
N GLN A 25 -2.38 -5.15 0.45
CA GLN A 25 -2.64 -6.48 -0.10
C GLN A 25 -4.03 -6.59 -0.75
N ALA A 26 -4.15 -7.56 -1.66
CA ALA A 26 -5.43 -8.02 -2.21
C ALA A 26 -5.81 -9.34 -1.53
N SER A 27 -6.78 -9.31 -0.62
CA SER A 27 -7.26 -10.49 0.11
C SER A 27 -8.26 -11.31 -0.73
N ARG A 28 -9.03 -10.63 -1.57
CA ARG A 28 -9.84 -11.25 -2.64
C ARG A 28 -9.67 -10.42 -3.91
N ARG A 29 -9.43 -11.08 -5.03
CA ARG A 29 -8.92 -10.43 -6.26
C ARG A 29 -10.00 -10.05 -7.27
N HIS A 30 -11.24 -10.47 -7.04
CA HIS A 30 -12.39 -10.10 -7.86
C HIS A 30 -13.67 -10.15 -7.03
N ALA A 31 -14.57 -9.20 -7.28
CA ALA A 31 -15.91 -9.20 -6.72
C ALA A 31 -16.86 -8.40 -7.61
N ARG A 32 -18.13 -8.79 -7.62
CA ARG A 32 -19.23 -8.04 -8.25
C ARG A 32 -20.29 -7.75 -7.19
N ALA A 33 -20.86 -6.55 -7.24
CA ALA A 33 -22.04 -6.23 -6.44
C ALA A 33 -23.27 -6.96 -7.01
N ASN A 34 -24.25 -7.25 -6.14
CA ASN A 34 -25.55 -7.79 -6.52
C ASN A 34 -26.61 -6.93 -5.83
N ASN A 35 -27.07 -5.85 -6.48
CA ASN A 35 -28.15 -5.01 -5.97
C ASN A 35 -28.95 -4.44 -7.15
N PRO A 36 -30.17 -3.91 -6.93
CA PRO A 36 -31.04 -3.47 -8.03
C PRO A 36 -30.44 -2.39 -8.95
N ALA A 37 -29.46 -1.62 -8.46
CA ALA A 37 -28.77 -0.59 -9.26
C ALA A 37 -27.63 -1.16 -10.13
N THR A 38 -27.25 -2.43 -9.95
CA THR A 38 -26.12 -3.06 -10.62
C THR A 38 -26.56 -3.81 -11.88
N PRO A 39 -25.91 -3.60 -13.04
CA PRO A 39 -26.21 -4.36 -14.25
C PRO A 39 -26.01 -5.85 -14.05
N GLY A 40 -27.03 -6.65 -14.40
CA GLY A 40 -27.03 -8.10 -14.18
C GLY A 40 -27.44 -8.53 -12.77
N TYR A 41 -28.16 -7.68 -12.04
CA TYR A 41 -28.79 -8.00 -10.75
C TYR A 41 -29.60 -9.30 -10.81
N ASN A 42 -29.39 -10.17 -9.81
CA ASN A 42 -30.13 -11.40 -9.60
C ASN A 42 -30.89 -11.31 -8.26
N ALA A 43 -32.22 -11.30 -8.33
CA ALA A 43 -33.09 -11.22 -7.16
C ALA A 43 -33.14 -12.52 -6.34
N ASP A 44 -32.70 -13.64 -6.92
CA ASP A 44 -32.63 -14.93 -6.22
C ASP A 44 -31.33 -15.07 -5.39
N GLU A 45 -30.35 -14.18 -5.62
CA GLU A 45 -29.11 -14.12 -4.87
C GLU A 45 -29.16 -13.03 -3.79
N PRO A 46 -28.43 -13.19 -2.67
CA PRO A 46 -28.37 -12.18 -1.63
C PRO A 46 -27.90 -10.81 -2.16
N SER A 47 -28.51 -9.74 -1.65
CA SER A 47 -28.05 -8.37 -1.92
C SER A 47 -26.63 -8.17 -1.42
N THR A 48 -25.74 -7.67 -2.29
CA THR A 48 -24.37 -7.33 -1.92
C THR A 48 -23.96 -5.96 -2.45
N SER A 49 -23.16 -5.26 -1.63
CA SER A 49 -22.59 -3.96 -1.95
C SER A 49 -21.07 -3.98 -1.81
N LEU A 50 -20.42 -3.23 -2.70
CA LEU A 50 -18.97 -3.04 -2.70
C LEU A 50 -18.67 -1.65 -2.13
N ILE A 51 -18.01 -1.59 -0.97
CA ILE A 51 -17.86 -0.37 -0.17
C ILE A 51 -16.37 -0.04 -0.04
N TYR A 52 -15.97 1.17 -0.48
CA TYR A 52 -14.58 1.60 -0.44
C TYR A 52 -14.38 2.74 0.57
N LEU A 53 -13.79 2.39 1.72
CA LEU A 53 -13.62 3.31 2.84
C LEU A 53 -12.17 3.78 2.96
N ASP A 54 -11.97 5.06 3.26
CA ASP A 54 -10.65 5.68 3.44
C ASP A 54 -10.60 6.49 4.74
N ALA A 55 -9.56 6.26 5.55
CA ALA A 55 -9.38 6.95 6.83
C ALA A 55 -8.86 8.37 6.61
N ASN A 56 -9.59 9.34 7.13
CA ASN A 56 -9.18 10.74 7.12
C ASN A 56 -7.88 10.93 7.93
N ASN A 57 -6.79 11.29 7.25
CA ASN A 57 -5.52 11.66 7.88
C ASN A 57 -5.04 10.63 8.93
N LEU A 58 -4.91 9.37 8.52
CA LEU A 58 -4.53 8.24 9.40
C LEU A 58 -3.31 8.54 10.27
N TYR A 59 -2.22 9.04 9.68
CA TYR A 59 -1.01 9.38 10.44
C TYR A 59 -1.23 10.58 11.36
N GLY A 60 -2.06 11.55 10.97
CA GLY A 60 -2.48 12.64 11.85
C GLY A 60 -3.25 12.13 13.08
N TYR A 61 -4.19 11.20 12.89
CA TYR A 61 -4.88 10.54 14.00
C TYR A 61 -3.88 9.91 14.97
N ALA A 62 -2.93 9.13 14.45
CA ALA A 62 -1.92 8.51 15.27
C ALA A 62 -1.08 9.56 16.02
N MET A 63 -0.66 10.64 15.36
CA MET A 63 0.07 11.75 15.99
C MET A 63 -0.73 12.53 17.04
N CYS A 64 -2.06 12.42 17.07
CA CYS A 64 -2.88 12.97 18.16
C CYS A 64 -2.92 12.09 19.41
N LYS A 65 -2.43 10.84 19.34
CA LYS A 65 -2.36 9.93 20.49
C LYS A 65 -1.13 10.21 21.36
N TYR A 66 -1.02 9.49 22.48
CA TYR A 66 0.13 9.59 23.37
C TYR A 66 1.39 9.10 22.64
N MET A 67 2.34 10.01 22.48
CA MET A 67 3.57 9.83 21.73
C MET A 67 4.76 9.81 22.68
N PRO A 68 5.79 8.97 22.41
CA PRO A 68 7.00 8.94 23.22
C PRO A 68 7.69 10.30 23.25
N ILE A 69 8.29 10.64 24.39
CA ILE A 69 8.98 11.92 24.63
C ILE A 69 10.42 11.67 25.08
N SER A 70 10.58 10.93 26.18
CA SER A 70 11.83 10.88 26.95
C SER A 70 11.93 9.60 27.79
N ASP A 71 13.03 9.50 28.53
CA ASP A 71 13.22 8.51 29.62
C ASP A 71 13.19 7.06 29.15
N PHE A 72 13.68 6.83 27.93
CA PHE A 72 13.86 5.50 27.36
C PHE A 72 14.81 4.66 28.23
N THR A 73 14.27 3.62 28.85
CA THR A 73 15.00 2.71 29.73
C THR A 73 14.55 1.28 29.52
N TRP A 74 15.49 0.34 29.56
CA TRP A 74 15.14 -1.08 29.56
C TRP A 74 14.50 -1.43 30.91
N TYR A 75 13.36 -2.11 30.87
CA TYR A 75 12.68 -2.57 32.06
C TYR A 75 13.63 -3.48 32.86
N PRO A 76 13.94 -3.15 34.12
CA PRO A 76 14.96 -3.87 34.90
C PRO A 76 14.44 -5.18 35.50
N GLY A 77 13.11 -5.36 35.58
CA GLY A 77 12.48 -6.54 36.14
C GLY A 77 12.31 -7.68 35.13
N ASN A 78 11.59 -8.72 35.54
CA ASN A 78 11.25 -9.85 34.66
C ASN A 78 10.33 -9.38 33.51
N PRO A 79 10.72 -9.53 32.23
CA PRO A 79 9.91 -9.14 31.08
C PRO A 79 8.50 -9.76 31.06
N GLU A 80 8.32 -10.96 31.59
CA GLU A 80 6.99 -11.60 31.65
C GLU A 80 6.05 -10.94 32.67
N VAL A 81 6.61 -10.36 33.75
CA VAL A 81 5.82 -9.54 34.69
C VAL A 81 5.38 -8.25 34.00
N ALA A 82 6.26 -7.64 33.19
CA ALA A 82 5.90 -6.48 32.40
C ALA A 82 4.80 -6.80 31.37
N LEU A 83 4.84 -7.99 30.74
CA LEU A 83 3.79 -8.45 29.85
C LEU A 83 2.45 -8.62 30.59
N ALA A 84 2.44 -9.24 31.78
CA ALA A 84 1.21 -9.39 32.57
C ALA A 84 0.58 -8.03 32.97
N GLN A 85 1.40 -7.01 33.22
CA GLN A 85 0.94 -5.65 33.51
C GLN A 85 0.28 -4.95 32.31
N LEU A 86 0.52 -5.42 31.08
CA LEU A 86 -0.02 -4.80 29.86
C LEU A 86 -1.55 -4.71 29.85
N GLU A 87 -2.23 -5.67 30.48
CA GLU A 87 -3.69 -5.69 30.64
C GLU A 87 -4.21 -4.40 31.31
N TRP A 88 -3.46 -3.86 32.27
CA TRP A 88 -3.86 -2.71 33.07
C TRP A 88 -3.37 -1.36 32.53
N MET A 89 -2.46 -1.37 31.55
CA MET A 89 -1.96 -0.14 30.93
C MET A 89 -3.01 0.54 30.05
N GLY A 90 -3.26 1.82 30.28
CA GLY A 90 -4.15 2.68 29.50
C GLY A 90 -3.46 3.37 28.32
N GLU A 91 -4.26 3.83 27.35
CA GLU A 91 -3.75 4.59 26.20
C GLU A 91 -3.28 6.02 26.55
N THR A 92 -3.68 6.50 27.74
CA THR A 92 -3.37 7.84 28.26
C THR A 92 -2.43 7.82 29.45
N ASP A 93 -1.84 6.67 29.78
CA ASP A 93 -0.86 6.56 30.86
C ASP A 93 0.40 7.38 30.48
N ASP A 94 1.06 7.95 31.48
CA ASP A 94 2.30 8.72 31.26
C ASP A 94 3.49 7.84 30.83
N VAL A 95 3.36 6.52 30.98
CA VAL A 95 4.38 5.53 30.63
C VAL A 95 3.87 4.62 29.51
N GLY A 96 4.65 4.51 28.45
CA GLY A 96 4.44 3.55 27.36
C GLY A 96 5.53 2.49 27.31
N ARG A 97 5.25 1.41 26.58
CA ARG A 97 6.18 0.28 26.39
C ARG A 97 6.34 -0.15 24.94
N ILE A 98 7.54 -0.66 24.62
CA ILE A 98 7.83 -1.42 23.40
C ILE A 98 8.35 -2.79 23.82
N TYR A 99 7.76 -3.84 23.27
CA TYR A 99 8.09 -5.22 23.59
C TYR A 99 8.89 -5.86 22.45
N GLU A 100 9.88 -6.69 22.79
CA GLU A 100 10.48 -7.65 21.87
C GLU A 100 10.03 -9.06 22.28
N VAL A 101 9.18 -9.68 21.47
CA VAL A 101 8.42 -10.90 21.82
C VAL A 101 8.46 -11.96 20.72
N ASP A 102 8.33 -13.23 21.10
CA ASP A 102 8.00 -14.31 20.17
C ASP A 102 6.47 -14.47 20.11
N ILE A 103 5.93 -14.51 18.90
CA ILE A 103 4.49 -14.57 18.63
C ILE A 103 4.16 -15.85 17.89
N SER A 104 3.13 -16.54 18.36
CA SER A 104 2.40 -17.56 17.59
C SER A 104 0.97 -17.15 17.31
N TYR A 105 0.45 -17.69 16.21
CA TYR A 105 -0.91 -17.46 15.77
C TYR A 105 -1.69 -18.77 15.88
N PRO A 106 -2.71 -18.86 16.74
CA PRO A 106 -3.52 -20.06 16.86
C PRO A 106 -4.24 -20.42 15.56
N GLN A 107 -4.22 -21.71 15.21
CA GLN A 107 -4.80 -22.25 13.98
C GLN A 107 -6.30 -21.94 13.83
N HIS A 108 -7.05 -21.97 14.94
CA HIS A 108 -8.50 -21.70 14.93
C HIS A 108 -8.85 -20.26 14.54
N LEU A 109 -7.88 -19.34 14.58
CA LEU A 109 -8.08 -17.95 14.15
C LEU A 109 -7.76 -17.73 12.66
N HIS A 110 -7.21 -18.73 11.96
CA HIS A 110 -6.71 -18.54 10.60
C HIS A 110 -7.82 -18.13 9.63
N ASP A 111 -8.99 -18.79 9.67
CA ASP A 111 -10.10 -18.46 8.78
C ASP A 111 -10.68 -17.07 9.12
N ALA A 112 -10.93 -16.80 10.40
CA ALA A 112 -11.50 -15.53 10.86
C ALA A 112 -10.58 -14.32 10.60
N HIS A 113 -9.26 -14.53 10.67
CA HIS A 113 -8.27 -13.46 10.49
C HIS A 113 -7.60 -13.48 9.11
N ASN A 114 -8.00 -14.35 8.19
CA ASN A 114 -7.32 -14.52 6.89
C ASN A 114 -7.21 -13.20 6.12
N ASP A 115 -8.25 -12.39 6.17
CA ASP A 115 -8.35 -11.10 5.48
C ASP A 115 -7.27 -10.11 5.91
N MET A 116 -6.94 -10.07 7.21
CA MET A 116 -6.03 -9.08 7.77
C MET A 116 -5.35 -9.59 9.06
N PRO A 117 -4.45 -10.58 9.01
CA PRO A 117 -3.76 -11.07 10.20
C PRO A 117 -3.02 -9.96 10.97
N PHE A 118 -2.96 -10.07 12.29
CA PHE A 118 -2.27 -9.09 13.14
C PHE A 118 -0.74 -9.16 12.99
N LEU A 119 -0.09 -8.06 13.40
CA LEU A 119 1.37 -7.95 13.54
C LEU A 119 2.15 -8.23 12.24
N PRO A 120 1.99 -7.40 11.19
CA PRO A 120 2.63 -7.63 9.89
C PRO A 120 4.16 -7.77 10.02
N HIS A 121 4.78 -8.61 9.20
CA HIS A 121 6.21 -8.84 9.22
C HIS A 121 6.83 -8.67 7.83
N ALA A 122 8.05 -8.14 7.79
CA ALA A 122 8.79 -7.94 6.56
C ALA A 122 9.69 -9.15 6.28
N SER A 123 9.23 -10.10 5.47
CA SER A 123 9.99 -11.28 5.05
C SER A 123 10.04 -11.41 3.53
N ILE A 124 10.83 -12.36 3.04
CA ILE A 124 10.82 -12.74 1.63
C ILE A 124 9.74 -13.82 1.48
N PRO A 125 8.65 -13.57 0.72
CA PRO A 125 7.67 -14.60 0.47
C PRO A 125 8.23 -15.77 -0.34
N HIS A 126 7.57 -16.92 -0.25
CA HIS A 126 7.90 -18.09 -1.05
C HIS A 126 7.83 -17.76 -2.55
N GLY A 127 8.83 -18.16 -3.33
CA GLY A 127 8.94 -17.83 -4.75
C GLY A 127 9.39 -16.39 -5.08
N SER A 128 9.80 -15.60 -4.07
CA SER A 128 10.26 -14.22 -4.26
C SER A 128 11.73 -14.05 -3.89
N SER A 129 12.39 -13.04 -4.47
CA SER A 129 13.72 -12.57 -4.06
C SER A 129 13.65 -11.23 -3.31
N VAL A 130 12.45 -10.65 -3.16
CA VAL A 130 12.27 -9.29 -2.66
C VAL A 130 11.59 -9.33 -1.30
N ARG A 131 12.22 -8.71 -0.29
CA ARG A 131 11.63 -8.55 1.04
C ARG A 131 10.39 -7.64 0.95
N LYS A 132 9.27 -8.11 1.49
CA LYS A 132 7.96 -7.44 1.45
C LYS A 132 7.32 -7.42 2.82
N LEU A 133 6.62 -6.33 3.12
CA LEU A 133 5.74 -6.28 4.29
C LEU A 133 4.46 -7.07 3.99
N MET A 134 4.21 -8.09 4.80
CA MET A 134 3.11 -9.05 4.67
C MET A 134 2.41 -9.26 6.01
N VAL A 135 1.14 -9.62 5.97
CA VAL A 135 0.41 -10.15 7.12
C VAL A 135 0.31 -11.66 6.96
N THR A 136 0.81 -12.39 7.94
CA THR A 136 1.01 -13.84 7.86
C THR A 136 0.69 -14.49 9.20
N PHE A 137 0.31 -15.76 9.16
CA PHE A 137 0.13 -16.61 10.34
C PHE A 137 1.43 -17.27 10.81
N LEU A 138 2.51 -17.12 10.05
CA LEU A 138 3.84 -17.62 10.42
C LEU A 138 4.26 -17.08 11.79
N ARG A 139 4.92 -17.95 12.57
CA ARG A 139 5.62 -17.61 13.81
C ARG A 139 6.53 -16.39 13.58
N LYS A 140 6.55 -15.47 14.54
CA LYS A 140 7.42 -14.29 14.50
C LYS A 140 8.34 -14.34 15.71
N GLU A 141 9.64 -14.34 15.47
CA GLU A 141 10.64 -14.34 16.52
C GLU A 141 11.20 -12.93 16.74
N ARG A 142 11.42 -12.57 18.01
CA ARG A 142 11.99 -11.28 18.44
C ARG A 142 11.30 -10.10 17.74
N TYR A 143 9.97 -10.18 17.68
CA TYR A 143 9.12 -9.18 17.05
C TYR A 143 9.02 -7.95 17.96
N VAL A 144 9.46 -6.80 17.44
CA VAL A 144 9.39 -5.52 18.14
C VAL A 144 8.03 -4.89 17.91
N VAL A 145 7.30 -4.52 18.96
CA VAL A 145 5.90 -4.06 18.87
C VAL A 145 5.57 -3.00 19.94
N HIS A 146 4.75 -2.01 19.56
CA HIS A 146 4.23 -1.03 20.50
C HIS A 146 3.16 -1.65 21.41
N TYR A 147 3.13 -1.30 22.70
CA TYR A 147 2.25 -1.92 23.69
C TYR A 147 0.76 -1.93 23.28
N MET A 148 0.25 -0.85 22.69
CA MET A 148 -1.14 -0.79 22.21
C MET A 148 -1.45 -1.80 21.10
N ASN A 149 -0.52 -2.00 20.16
CA ASN A 149 -0.69 -2.94 19.06
C ASN A 149 -0.59 -4.40 19.56
N LEU A 150 0.33 -4.65 20.50
CA LEU A 150 0.43 -5.95 21.16
C LEU A 150 -0.83 -6.27 21.97
N LYS A 151 -1.30 -5.31 22.77
CA LYS A 151 -2.52 -5.43 23.58
C LYS A 151 -3.74 -5.74 22.72
N GLN A 152 -3.91 -5.04 21.60
CA GLN A 152 -4.99 -5.32 20.66
C GLN A 152 -4.86 -6.73 20.06
N ALA A 153 -3.67 -7.12 19.57
CA ALA A 153 -3.48 -8.45 19.00
C ALA A 153 -3.79 -9.56 20.01
N MET A 154 -3.35 -9.41 21.28
CA MET A 154 -3.65 -10.35 22.37
C MET A 154 -5.14 -10.41 22.70
N ALA A 155 -5.84 -9.27 22.68
CA ALA A 155 -7.29 -9.24 22.88
C ALA A 155 -8.06 -10.00 21.77
N HIS A 156 -7.46 -10.14 20.58
CA HIS A 156 -7.97 -10.98 19.49
C HIS A 156 -7.35 -12.39 19.46
N GLY A 157 -6.73 -12.84 20.55
CA GLY A 157 -6.28 -14.24 20.71
C GLY A 157 -4.90 -14.55 20.13
N VAL A 158 -4.14 -13.56 19.66
CA VAL A 158 -2.72 -13.78 19.30
C VAL A 158 -1.92 -14.10 20.56
N VAL A 159 -1.04 -15.09 20.49
CA VAL A 159 -0.31 -15.61 21.67
C VAL A 159 1.11 -15.05 21.68
N VAL A 160 1.51 -14.50 22.82
CA VAL A 160 2.91 -14.22 23.15
C VAL A 160 3.48 -15.45 23.84
N GLU A 161 4.49 -16.06 23.24
CA GLU A 161 5.13 -17.24 23.82
C GLU A 161 6.30 -16.90 24.73
N LYS A 162 6.97 -15.78 24.43
CA LYS A 162 8.15 -15.34 25.17
C LYS A 162 8.33 -13.84 25.06
N THR A 163 8.64 -13.21 26.17
CA THR A 163 9.06 -11.81 26.24
C THR A 163 10.57 -11.72 26.45
N HIS A 164 11.30 -11.21 25.47
CA HIS A 164 12.77 -11.12 25.55
C HIS A 164 13.22 -9.90 26.34
N ARG A 165 12.63 -8.74 26.04
CA ARG A 165 12.96 -7.47 26.70
C ARG A 165 11.86 -6.43 26.46
N VAL A 166 11.78 -5.46 27.35
CA VAL A 166 10.78 -4.40 27.33
C VAL A 166 11.47 -3.05 27.47
N LEU A 167 11.16 -2.12 26.58
CA LEU A 167 11.63 -0.74 26.62
C LEU A 167 10.50 0.15 27.14
N GLU A 168 10.73 0.84 28.24
CA GLU A 168 9.82 1.83 28.83
C GLU A 168 10.21 3.24 28.40
N PHE A 169 9.21 4.11 28.26
CA PHE A 169 9.40 5.52 27.93
C PHE A 169 8.27 6.37 28.49
N ARG A 170 8.55 7.65 28.71
CA ARG A 170 7.53 8.65 29.02
C ARG A 170 6.80 9.07 27.74
N GLN A 171 5.49 9.19 27.80
CA GLN A 171 4.64 9.58 26.67
C GLN A 171 3.62 10.66 27.06
N SER A 172 3.15 11.43 26.09
CA SER A 172 2.03 12.38 26.25
C SER A 172 1.48 12.76 24.87
N PRO A 173 0.31 13.42 24.76
CA PRO A 173 -0.28 13.79 23.48
C PRO A 173 0.33 15.10 22.93
N TRP A 174 1.64 15.29 23.07
CA TRP A 174 2.33 16.56 22.78
C TRP A 174 2.29 17.00 21.31
N LEU A 175 2.07 16.07 20.37
CA LEU A 175 1.88 16.38 18.94
C LEU A 175 0.43 16.77 18.61
N ALA A 176 -0.55 16.41 19.45
CA ALA A 176 -1.96 16.64 19.17
C ALA A 176 -2.32 18.11 18.92
N PRO A 177 -1.82 19.10 19.71
CA PRO A 177 -2.12 20.51 19.46
C PRO A 177 -1.69 20.97 18.06
N TYR A 178 -0.52 20.53 17.59
CA TYR A 178 -0.01 20.86 16.26
C TYR A 178 -0.87 20.26 15.14
N ILE A 179 -1.24 18.99 15.27
CA ILE A 179 -2.08 18.33 14.27
C ILE A 179 -3.49 18.91 14.22
N ASN A 180 -4.08 19.21 15.39
CA ASN A 180 -5.40 19.82 15.48
C ASN A 180 -5.40 21.22 14.87
N PHE A 181 -4.37 22.02 15.14
CA PHE A 181 -4.18 23.33 14.51
C PHE A 181 -4.15 23.25 12.99
N ASN A 182 -3.30 22.39 12.42
CA ASN A 182 -3.22 22.22 10.96
C ASN A 182 -4.51 21.64 10.35
N THR A 183 -5.22 20.79 11.10
CA THR A 183 -6.50 20.22 10.66
C THR A 183 -7.58 21.31 10.58
N GLU A 184 -7.61 22.22 11.55
CA GLU A 184 -8.55 23.35 11.54
C GLU A 184 -8.23 24.33 10.40
N LEU A 185 -6.96 24.68 10.20
CA LEU A 185 -6.56 25.52 9.05
C LEU A 185 -6.91 24.85 7.71
N ARG A 186 -6.73 23.54 7.61
CA ARG A 186 -7.16 22.76 6.44
C ARG A 186 -8.67 22.74 6.24
N ARG A 187 -9.46 22.85 7.32
CA ARG A 187 -10.94 22.92 7.25
C ARG A 187 -11.41 24.28 6.75
N GLN A 188 -10.69 25.34 7.12
CA GLN A 188 -10.98 26.73 6.75
C GLN A 188 -10.42 27.15 5.38
N ALA A 189 -9.47 26.37 4.84
CA ALA A 189 -8.84 26.63 3.55
C ALA A 189 -9.87 26.87 2.43
N ALA A 190 -9.67 27.94 1.65
CA ALA A 190 -10.60 28.35 0.59
C ALA A 190 -10.26 27.71 -0.77
N ASN A 191 -9.05 27.17 -0.90
CA ASN A 191 -8.55 26.63 -2.16
C ASN A 191 -7.77 25.33 -1.97
N LYS A 192 -7.66 24.55 -3.05
CA LYS A 192 -6.98 23.25 -3.04
C LYS A 192 -5.49 23.33 -2.68
N PHE A 193 -4.84 24.47 -2.91
CA PHE A 193 -3.42 24.65 -2.59
C PHE A 193 -3.21 24.71 -1.07
N GLU A 194 -3.97 25.55 -0.37
CA GLU A 194 -3.92 25.65 1.10
C GLU A 194 -4.31 24.32 1.77
N GLU A 195 -5.36 23.67 1.26
CA GLU A 195 -5.75 22.35 1.77
C GLU A 195 -4.62 21.33 1.69
N GLN A 196 -3.88 21.35 0.58
CA GLN A 196 -2.75 20.48 0.34
C GLN A 196 -1.53 20.89 1.19
N PHE A 197 -1.28 22.19 1.35
CA PHE A 197 -0.20 22.73 2.17
C PHE A 197 -0.29 22.27 3.63
N PHE A 198 -1.44 22.46 4.29
CA PHE A 198 -1.62 22.02 5.68
C PHE A 198 -1.59 20.50 5.84
N LYS A 199 -2.06 19.76 4.81
CA LYS A 199 -1.90 18.30 4.76
C LYS A 199 -0.43 17.90 4.73
N ASP A 200 0.38 18.59 3.92
CA ASP A 200 1.80 18.27 3.76
C ASP A 200 2.64 18.63 4.98
N LEU A 201 2.25 19.67 5.75
CA LEU A 201 2.87 19.98 7.04
C LEU A 201 2.74 18.80 8.02
N ASN A 202 1.54 18.23 8.15
CA ASN A 202 1.32 17.04 8.98
C ASN A 202 2.13 15.84 8.48
N ASN A 203 2.08 15.55 7.18
CA ASN A 203 2.81 14.41 6.60
C ASN A 203 4.33 14.55 6.74
N SER A 204 4.85 15.78 6.73
CA SER A 204 6.28 16.07 6.85
C SER A 204 6.85 15.70 8.22
N VAL A 205 6.08 15.84 9.31
CA VAL A 205 6.50 15.41 10.66
C VAL A 205 6.81 13.91 10.65
N PHE A 206 5.86 13.11 10.16
CA PHE A 206 6.05 11.67 10.03
C PHE A 206 7.23 11.34 9.11
N GLY A 207 7.27 11.91 7.90
CA GLY A 207 8.33 11.64 6.92
C GLY A 207 9.73 11.97 7.45
N LYS A 208 9.86 13.03 8.26
CA LYS A 208 11.14 13.39 8.90
C LYS A 208 11.50 12.52 10.09
N SER A 209 10.52 12.03 10.85
CA SER A 209 10.79 11.14 11.97
C SER A 209 11.40 9.80 11.55
N ILE A 210 11.04 9.30 10.36
CA ILE A 210 11.49 7.99 9.85
C ILE A 210 12.63 8.10 8.82
N GLU A 211 13.25 9.27 8.72
CA GLU A 211 14.33 9.51 7.77
C GLU A 211 15.56 8.64 8.09
N ASN A 212 15.95 7.75 7.16
CA ASN A 212 17.09 6.86 7.34
C ASN A 212 18.43 7.58 7.10
N MET A 213 19.10 7.95 8.19
CA MET A 213 20.39 8.63 8.17
C MET A 213 21.51 7.78 7.54
N ARG A 214 21.42 6.43 7.59
CA ARG A 214 22.42 5.52 6.99
C ARG A 214 22.35 5.49 5.46
N ALA A 215 21.22 5.88 4.88
CA ALA A 215 21.06 5.93 3.43
C ALA A 215 21.66 7.21 2.81
N ARG A 216 22.06 8.19 3.63
CA ARG A 216 22.73 9.40 3.15
C ARG A 216 24.15 9.05 2.67
N PHE A 217 24.55 9.69 1.58
CA PHE A 217 25.87 9.52 0.99
C PHE A 217 26.39 10.87 0.49
N ASN A 218 27.71 10.97 0.40
CA ASN A 218 28.39 12.10 -0.20
C ASN A 218 28.62 11.82 -1.67
N LEU A 219 28.36 12.80 -2.53
CA LEU A 219 28.63 12.71 -3.96
C LEU A 219 29.60 13.82 -4.33
N GLU A 220 30.73 13.45 -4.92
CA GLU A 220 31.74 14.38 -5.42
C GLU A 220 31.83 14.24 -6.94
N LEU A 221 31.69 15.35 -7.67
CA LEU A 221 31.94 15.41 -9.10
C LEU A 221 33.45 15.60 -9.34
N VAL A 222 34.02 14.75 -10.18
CA VAL A 222 35.47 14.69 -10.40
C VAL A 222 35.78 14.66 -11.88
N SER A 223 36.66 15.57 -12.31
CA SER A 223 37.22 15.64 -13.66
C SER A 223 38.72 15.31 -13.72
N CYS A 224 39.39 15.22 -12.56
CA CYS A 224 40.82 14.94 -12.47
C CYS A 224 41.08 13.45 -12.15
N PRO A 225 41.81 12.70 -12.99
CA PRO A 225 42.13 11.29 -12.74
C PRO A 225 42.85 11.03 -11.40
N ALA A 226 43.73 11.94 -10.97
CA ALA A 226 44.44 11.81 -9.70
C ALA A 226 43.48 11.92 -8.50
N ARG A 227 42.53 12.86 -8.54
CA ARG A 227 41.50 12.99 -7.50
C ARG A 227 40.59 11.78 -7.48
N MET A 228 40.19 11.27 -8.64
CA MET A 228 39.36 10.07 -8.76
C MET A 228 40.03 8.87 -8.09
N ARG A 229 41.30 8.60 -8.40
CA ARG A 229 42.08 7.53 -7.78
C ARG A 229 42.13 7.67 -6.25
N LYS A 230 42.31 8.88 -5.74
CA LYS A 230 42.30 9.17 -4.30
C LYS A 230 40.95 8.87 -3.65
N LEU A 231 39.83 9.15 -4.32
CA LEU A 231 38.50 8.90 -3.76
C LEU A 231 38.10 7.42 -3.81
N ILE A 232 38.48 6.70 -4.87
CA ILE A 232 38.23 5.25 -5.01
C ILE A 232 38.99 4.46 -3.94
N ASN A 233 40.21 4.87 -3.61
CA ASN A 233 41.02 4.21 -2.58
C ASN A 233 40.57 4.51 -1.14
N ARG A 234 39.52 5.31 -0.92
CA ARG A 234 38.99 5.54 0.43
C ARG A 234 38.12 4.36 0.86
N PRO A 235 38.15 3.96 2.15
CA PRO A 235 37.26 2.91 2.67
C PRO A 235 35.77 3.30 2.59
N THR A 236 35.46 4.59 2.42
CA THR A 236 34.11 5.09 2.22
C THR A 236 33.63 4.99 0.77
N PHE A 237 34.45 4.55 -0.18
CA PHE A 237 34.02 4.44 -1.57
C PHE A 237 32.84 3.45 -1.71
N LYS A 238 31.83 3.82 -2.49
CA LYS A 238 30.66 2.97 -2.76
C LYS A 238 30.60 2.55 -4.22
N TYR A 239 30.51 3.52 -5.14
CA TYR A 239 30.58 3.30 -6.58
C TYR A 239 30.88 4.62 -7.29
N CYS A 240 31.18 4.53 -8.58
CA CYS A 240 31.39 5.68 -9.47
C CYS A 240 30.41 5.61 -10.64
N THR A 241 29.87 6.76 -11.05
CA THR A 241 29.06 6.90 -12.27
C THR A 241 29.79 7.87 -13.21
N THR A 242 30.27 7.36 -14.34
CA THR A 242 30.92 8.18 -15.36
C THR A 242 29.86 8.81 -16.25
N TYR A 243 29.88 10.14 -16.35
CA TYR A 243 28.98 10.87 -17.24
C TYR A 243 29.62 11.04 -18.62
N ASN A 244 30.90 11.39 -18.68
CA ASN A 244 31.68 11.48 -19.92
C ASN A 244 33.18 11.28 -19.61
N GLU A 245 34.02 11.37 -20.64
CA GLU A 245 35.48 11.17 -20.54
C GLU A 245 36.15 12.07 -19.49
N ASN A 246 35.58 13.26 -19.24
CA ASN A 246 36.14 14.29 -18.37
C ASN A 246 35.36 14.48 -17.07
N LEU A 247 34.31 13.71 -16.79
CA LEU A 247 33.44 13.92 -15.63
C LEU A 247 32.84 12.62 -15.12
N SER A 248 33.07 12.35 -13.84
CA SER A 248 32.46 11.25 -13.11
C SER A 248 31.96 11.70 -11.75
N ALA A 249 30.87 11.11 -11.27
CA ALA A 249 30.41 11.23 -9.89
C ALA A 249 30.96 10.07 -9.07
N VAL A 250 31.74 10.37 -8.03
CA VAL A 250 32.18 9.37 -7.05
C VAL A 250 31.25 9.44 -5.84
N THR A 251 30.55 8.33 -5.57
CA THR A 251 29.66 8.19 -4.42
C THR A 251 30.43 7.59 -3.25
N GLN A 252 30.34 8.24 -2.08
CA GLN A 252 31.00 7.81 -0.86
C GLN A 252 30.00 7.67 0.29
N HIS A 253 30.16 6.64 1.11
CA HIS A 253 29.56 6.56 2.43
C HIS A 253 30.02 7.73 3.31
N SER A 254 29.17 8.13 4.24
CA SER A 254 29.57 9.03 5.33
C SER A 254 30.50 8.28 6.28
N LYS A 255 31.62 8.91 6.66
CA LYS A 255 32.55 8.35 7.66
C LYS A 255 31.91 8.21 9.03
N GLU A 256 31.08 9.19 9.36
CA GLU A 256 30.32 9.28 10.61
C GLU A 256 28.85 9.45 10.24
N VAL A 257 27.98 8.77 10.98
CA VAL A 257 26.52 8.88 10.83
C VAL A 257 25.97 9.42 12.13
N ASP A 258 25.41 10.63 12.08
CA ASP A 258 24.72 11.24 13.22
C ASP A 258 23.25 10.80 13.23
N PHE A 259 22.84 10.11 14.29
CA PHE A 259 21.47 9.64 14.48
C PHE A 259 20.59 10.72 15.12
N CYS A 260 20.31 11.76 14.33
CA CYS A 260 19.58 12.95 14.77
C CYS A 260 18.07 12.92 14.49
N LYS A 261 17.51 11.74 14.17
CA LYS A 261 16.08 11.59 13.81
C LYS A 261 15.33 10.83 14.90
N PRO A 262 14.15 11.31 15.33
CA PRO A 262 13.36 10.66 16.37
C PRO A 262 12.56 9.48 15.77
N ILE A 263 13.26 8.40 15.40
CA ILE A 263 12.66 7.21 14.75
C ILE A 263 11.56 6.57 15.58
N TYR A 264 11.65 6.67 16.91
CA TYR A 264 10.60 6.19 17.82
C TYR A 264 9.24 6.86 17.58
N ILE A 265 9.20 8.12 17.12
CA ILE A 265 7.93 8.78 16.75
C ILE A 265 7.36 8.12 15.50
N GLY A 266 8.17 7.95 14.46
CA GLY A 266 7.73 7.33 13.21
C GLY A 266 7.27 5.88 13.41
N PHE A 267 7.98 5.15 14.28
CA PHE A 267 7.57 3.83 14.73
C PHE A 267 6.20 3.85 15.42
N THR A 268 6.00 4.68 16.44
CA THR A 268 4.72 4.73 17.17
C THR A 268 3.57 5.18 16.26
N VAL A 269 3.80 6.14 15.36
CA VAL A 269 2.80 6.55 14.36
C VAL A 269 2.36 5.36 13.51
N LEU A 270 3.31 4.57 13.00
CA LEU A 270 3.00 3.39 12.19
C LEU A 270 2.29 2.28 12.96
N GLU A 271 2.59 2.11 14.25
CA GLU A 271 1.94 1.09 15.08
C GLU A 271 0.52 1.52 15.48
N LEU A 272 0.33 2.76 15.95
CA LEU A 272 -1.00 3.27 16.32
C LEU A 272 -1.93 3.43 15.11
N SER A 273 -1.38 3.71 13.93
CA SER A 273 -2.15 3.68 12.68
C SER A 273 -2.73 2.29 12.41
N LYS A 274 -1.94 1.22 12.65
CA LYS A 274 -2.45 -0.15 12.52
C LYS A 274 -3.50 -0.45 13.57
N VAL A 275 -3.35 0.03 14.80
CA VAL A 275 -4.35 -0.13 15.86
C VAL A 275 -5.72 0.40 15.42
N LEU A 276 -5.77 1.57 14.79
CA LEU A 276 -7.01 2.13 14.25
C LEU A 276 -7.58 1.24 13.13
N MET A 277 -6.77 0.84 12.17
CA MET A 277 -7.22 0.04 11.02
C MET A 277 -7.73 -1.34 11.45
N TYR A 278 -7.02 -2.02 12.36
CA TYR A 278 -7.45 -3.29 12.93
C TYR A 278 -8.73 -3.12 13.77
N GLY A 279 -8.82 -2.07 14.60
CA GLY A 279 -9.99 -1.82 15.42
C GLY A 279 -11.23 -1.55 14.55
N PHE A 280 -11.08 -0.74 13.50
CA PHE A 280 -12.19 -0.50 12.58
C PHE A 280 -12.60 -1.78 11.82
N HIS A 281 -11.63 -2.59 11.38
CA HIS A 281 -11.94 -3.85 10.69
C HIS A 281 -12.60 -4.88 11.61
N TYR A 282 -11.96 -5.22 12.74
CA TYR A 282 -12.38 -6.32 13.61
C TYR A 282 -13.46 -5.90 14.63
N ASP A 283 -13.27 -4.76 15.30
CA ASP A 283 -14.14 -4.37 16.40
C ASP A 283 -15.41 -3.65 15.97
N VAL A 284 -15.42 -3.08 14.76
CA VAL A 284 -16.55 -2.31 14.22
C VAL A 284 -17.21 -3.06 13.08
N MET A 285 -16.51 -3.25 11.96
CA MET A 285 -17.10 -3.80 10.73
C MET A 285 -17.40 -5.30 10.84
N LYS A 286 -16.41 -6.13 11.19
CA LYS A 286 -16.61 -7.58 11.40
C LYS A 286 -17.55 -7.87 12.56
N ARG A 287 -17.50 -7.12 13.66
CA ARG A 287 -18.45 -7.28 14.77
C ARG A 287 -19.91 -7.05 14.35
N HIS A 288 -20.16 -6.12 13.43
CA HIS A 288 -21.53 -5.85 12.95
C HIS A 288 -22.02 -6.85 11.91
N TYR A 289 -21.22 -7.11 10.87
CA TYR A 289 -21.63 -7.95 9.74
C TYR A 289 -21.36 -9.46 9.95
N GLY A 290 -20.44 -9.83 10.85
CA GLY A 290 -20.02 -11.22 11.04
C GLY A 290 -19.45 -11.83 9.76
N ASP A 291 -20.02 -12.94 9.32
CA ASP A 291 -19.61 -13.64 8.09
C ASP A 291 -20.14 -12.95 6.81
N LYS A 292 -20.99 -11.92 6.94
CA LYS A 292 -21.53 -11.14 5.82
C LYS A 292 -20.57 -10.08 5.28
N ILE A 293 -19.31 -10.05 5.72
CA ILE A 293 -18.31 -9.09 5.25
C ILE A 293 -17.00 -9.78 4.89
N GLU A 294 -16.46 -9.38 3.74
CA GLU A 294 -15.15 -9.80 3.23
C GLU A 294 -14.32 -8.55 2.94
N LEU A 295 -13.10 -8.49 3.47
CA LEU A 295 -12.14 -7.47 3.04
C LEU A 295 -11.54 -7.91 1.71
N LEU A 296 -11.81 -7.17 0.64
CA LEU A 296 -11.25 -7.44 -0.68
C LEU A 296 -9.81 -6.94 -0.77
N TYR A 297 -9.57 -5.72 -0.28
CA TYR A 297 -8.31 -5.02 -0.51
C TYR A 297 -8.05 -3.96 0.56
N THR A 298 -6.76 -3.72 0.84
CA THR A 298 -6.32 -2.60 1.67
C THR A 298 -5.07 -1.96 1.08
N ASP A 299 -4.99 -0.62 1.11
CA ASP A 299 -3.75 0.13 0.92
C ASP A 299 -3.65 1.22 1.99
N THR A 300 -2.84 0.95 3.01
CA THR A 300 -2.45 1.85 4.11
C THR A 300 -3.61 2.32 4.98
N ASP A 301 -4.40 3.26 4.49
CA ASP A 301 -5.50 3.96 5.13
C ASP A 301 -6.87 3.60 4.55
N SER A 302 -6.89 2.73 3.53
CA SER A 302 -8.11 2.34 2.83
C SER A 302 -8.48 0.87 3.03
N LEU A 303 -9.78 0.59 3.05
CA LEU A 303 -10.40 -0.74 3.18
C LEU A 303 -11.51 -0.86 2.14
N PHE A 304 -11.38 -1.84 1.25
CA PHE A 304 -12.37 -2.16 0.24
C PHE A 304 -13.11 -3.43 0.65
N TYR A 305 -14.39 -3.33 0.94
CA TYR A 305 -15.23 -4.43 1.40
C TYR A 305 -16.20 -4.90 0.34
N ARG A 306 -16.54 -6.19 0.42
CA ARG A 306 -17.82 -6.73 -0.04
C ARG A 306 -18.66 -7.02 1.20
N VAL A 307 -19.88 -6.48 1.23
CA VAL A 307 -20.84 -6.68 2.32
C VAL A 307 -22.14 -7.26 1.75
N VAL A 308 -22.72 -8.24 2.46
CA VAL A 308 -24.08 -8.73 2.18
C VAL A 308 -25.06 -7.85 2.95
N THR A 309 -25.72 -6.94 2.25
CA THR A 309 -26.66 -5.96 2.78
C THR A 309 -27.55 -5.42 1.66
N ASP A 310 -28.77 -5.02 2.01
CA ASP A 310 -29.70 -4.35 1.10
C ASP A 310 -29.32 -2.88 0.90
N ASP A 311 -28.89 -2.18 1.96
CA ASP A 311 -28.44 -0.79 1.90
C ASP A 311 -27.43 -0.48 3.03
N PHE A 312 -26.16 -0.33 2.64
CA PHE A 312 -25.08 0.04 3.56
C PHE A 312 -25.36 1.35 4.33
N TYR A 313 -26.04 2.33 3.71
CA TYR A 313 -26.33 3.60 4.36
C TYR A 313 -27.49 3.50 5.34
N ALA A 314 -28.46 2.60 5.10
CA ALA A 314 -29.47 2.24 6.09
C ALA A 314 -28.81 1.59 7.31
N ASP A 315 -27.87 0.66 7.10
CA ASP A 315 -27.10 0.04 8.19
C ASP A 315 -26.37 1.09 9.06
N LEU A 316 -25.83 2.14 8.44
CA LEU A 316 -25.22 3.25 9.17
C LEU A 316 -26.25 4.02 10.02
N ILE A 317 -27.44 4.30 9.49
CA ILE A 317 -28.49 5.03 10.24
C ILE A 317 -28.97 4.20 11.42
N ASP A 318 -29.20 2.91 11.20
CA ASP A 318 -29.79 2.00 12.17
C ASP A 318 -28.79 1.60 13.26
N ASN A 319 -27.48 1.69 12.98
CA ASN A 319 -26.43 1.38 13.93
C ASN A 319 -25.53 2.59 14.26
N PRO A 320 -25.80 3.28 15.39
CA PRO A 320 -24.95 4.38 15.88
C PRO A 320 -23.48 3.99 16.06
N ASN A 321 -23.19 2.71 16.34
CA ASN A 321 -21.83 2.24 16.51
C ASN A 321 -21.05 2.21 15.19
N LEU A 322 -21.71 2.03 14.04
CA LEU A 322 -21.08 2.22 12.72
C LEU A 322 -20.94 3.70 12.42
N MET A 323 -22.05 4.45 12.51
CA MET A 323 -22.11 5.87 12.13
C MET A 323 -21.07 6.74 12.82
N ARG A 324 -20.75 6.49 14.10
CA ARG A 324 -19.76 7.29 14.83
C ARG A 324 -18.34 7.24 14.25
N PHE A 325 -18.01 6.21 13.49
CA PHE A 325 -16.71 6.10 12.81
C PHE A 325 -16.72 6.69 11.40
N MET A 326 -17.85 7.22 10.93
CA MET A 326 -18.02 7.67 9.55
C MET A 326 -17.97 9.20 9.42
N ASP A 327 -17.17 9.68 8.48
CA ASP A 327 -17.29 11.02 7.90
C ASP A 327 -18.17 10.94 6.64
N THR A 328 -19.40 11.45 6.75
CA THR A 328 -20.39 11.45 5.67
C THR A 328 -20.52 12.81 4.98
N SER A 329 -19.55 13.71 5.19
CA SER A 329 -19.60 15.07 4.65
C SER A 329 -19.32 15.17 3.15
N ASN A 330 -18.84 14.08 2.53
CA ASN A 330 -18.61 13.97 1.09
C ASN A 330 -19.79 13.37 0.32
N LEU A 331 -20.87 13.02 1.00
CA LEU A 331 -22.11 12.56 0.35
C LEU A 331 -22.87 13.73 -0.28
N PRO A 332 -23.79 13.47 -1.24
CA PRO A 332 -24.74 14.47 -1.73
C PRO A 332 -25.53 15.11 -0.59
N LYS A 333 -25.86 16.41 -0.71
CA LYS A 333 -26.51 17.18 0.39
C LYS A 333 -27.92 16.68 0.73
N ASP A 334 -28.57 16.07 -0.24
CA ASP A 334 -29.89 15.45 -0.17
C ASP A 334 -29.86 14.00 0.37
N HIS A 335 -28.67 13.42 0.53
CA HIS A 335 -28.50 12.06 1.05
C HIS A 335 -28.85 12.00 2.55
N LYS A 336 -29.60 10.99 2.98
CA LYS A 336 -30.08 10.84 4.38
C LYS A 336 -28.96 10.86 5.43
N CYS A 337 -27.82 10.23 5.12
CA CYS A 337 -26.65 10.20 6.01
C CYS A 337 -25.77 11.46 5.95
N TYR A 338 -26.05 12.43 5.08
CA TYR A 338 -25.19 13.60 4.90
C TYR A 338 -25.09 14.42 6.20
N SER A 339 -23.85 14.66 6.64
CA SER A 339 -23.57 15.51 7.80
C SER A 339 -22.19 16.13 7.70
N THR A 340 -22.09 17.41 8.03
CA THR A 340 -20.81 18.13 8.11
C THR A 340 -20.17 18.08 9.49
N LEU A 341 -20.84 17.49 10.49
CA LEU A 341 -20.39 17.45 11.89
C LEU A 341 -19.01 16.81 12.06
N ARG A 342 -18.71 15.80 11.24
CA ARG A 342 -17.50 14.97 11.31
C ARG A 342 -16.53 15.20 10.15
N LYS A 343 -16.75 16.26 9.37
CA LYS A 343 -15.97 16.59 8.17
C LYS A 343 -14.47 16.66 8.48
N ARG A 344 -13.69 15.79 7.84
CA ARG A 344 -12.21 15.72 7.92
C ARG A 344 -11.65 15.45 9.32
N VAL A 345 -12.46 14.97 10.27
CA VAL A 345 -11.96 14.59 11.60
C VAL A 345 -10.99 13.42 11.44
N PRO A 346 -9.74 13.52 11.97
CA PRO A 346 -8.75 12.47 11.81
C PRO A 346 -9.22 11.13 12.39
N GLY A 347 -8.97 10.06 11.64
CA GLY A 347 -9.27 8.67 12.03
C GLY A 347 -10.70 8.20 11.77
N LEU A 348 -11.57 9.07 11.24
CA LEU A 348 -12.88 8.67 10.73
C LEU A 348 -12.79 8.24 9.26
N PHE A 349 -13.72 7.39 8.84
CA PHE A 349 -13.74 6.80 7.51
C PHE A 349 -14.79 7.47 6.63
N LYS A 350 -14.39 7.82 5.40
CA LYS A 350 -15.30 8.31 4.36
C LYS A 350 -15.43 7.28 3.26
N ASN A 351 -16.58 7.24 2.58
CA ASN A 351 -16.74 6.43 1.38
C ASN A 351 -16.15 7.17 0.18
N GLU A 352 -15.08 6.64 -0.44
CA GLU A 352 -14.38 7.25 -1.58
C GLU A 352 -15.27 7.40 -2.82
N THR A 353 -16.37 6.65 -2.92
CA THR A 353 -17.27 6.72 -4.09
C THR A 353 -18.40 7.73 -3.94
N ASN A 354 -18.47 8.50 -2.84
CA ASN A 354 -19.50 9.51 -2.58
C ASN A 354 -20.93 8.95 -2.76
N SER A 355 -21.24 7.79 -2.19
CA SER A 355 -22.51 7.03 -2.33
C SER A 355 -22.80 6.40 -3.69
N ARG A 356 -21.92 6.57 -4.68
CA ARG A 356 -22.08 5.90 -5.98
C ARG A 356 -21.82 4.40 -5.87
N THR A 357 -22.54 3.65 -6.68
CA THR A 357 -22.51 2.18 -6.65
C THR A 357 -21.27 1.66 -7.39
N VAL A 358 -20.46 0.85 -6.70
CA VAL A 358 -19.39 0.09 -7.37
C VAL A 358 -19.99 -1.20 -7.91
N TYR A 359 -19.94 -1.39 -9.23
CA TYR A 359 -20.49 -2.58 -9.89
C TYR A 359 -19.55 -3.78 -9.80
N GLU A 360 -18.27 -3.56 -10.09
CA GLU A 360 -17.29 -4.63 -10.20
C GLU A 360 -15.90 -4.15 -9.78
N TYR A 361 -15.14 -5.06 -9.19
CA TYR A 361 -13.80 -4.83 -8.66
C TYR A 361 -12.86 -5.94 -9.13
N VAL A 362 -11.61 -5.58 -9.47
CA VAL A 362 -10.55 -6.51 -9.84
C VAL A 362 -9.19 -6.05 -9.31
N ALA A 363 -8.44 -6.93 -8.65
CA ALA A 363 -7.06 -6.71 -8.23
C ALA A 363 -6.12 -7.77 -8.79
N LEU A 364 -5.08 -7.30 -9.46
CA LEU A 364 -4.01 -8.15 -9.92
C LEU A 364 -2.99 -8.41 -8.81
N ARG A 365 -2.65 -7.40 -8.02
CA ARG A 365 -1.73 -7.50 -6.89
C ARG A 365 -1.71 -6.22 -6.08
N ALA A 366 -0.92 -6.18 -5.00
CA ALA A 366 -0.65 -4.95 -4.26
C ALA A 366 -0.29 -3.76 -5.20
N LYS A 367 -1.11 -2.70 -5.11
CA LYS A 367 -1.06 -1.44 -5.85
C LYS A 367 -1.30 -1.56 -7.36
N SER A 368 -1.98 -2.64 -7.78
CA SER A 368 -2.44 -2.88 -9.15
C SER A 368 -3.88 -3.42 -9.14
N TYR A 369 -4.86 -2.53 -9.26
CA TYR A 369 -6.29 -2.86 -9.19
C TYR A 369 -7.14 -1.88 -9.99
N ALA A 370 -8.36 -2.28 -10.33
CA ALA A 370 -9.35 -1.46 -11.01
C ALA A 370 -10.75 -1.73 -10.45
N TYR A 371 -11.64 -0.74 -10.56
CA TYR A 371 -13.04 -0.88 -10.16
C TYR A 371 -13.93 0.02 -11.03
N ASP A 372 -15.16 -0.42 -11.23
CA ASP A 372 -16.19 0.27 -12.02
C ASP A 372 -17.21 0.90 -11.07
N VAL A 373 -17.36 2.22 -11.15
CA VAL A 373 -18.37 2.99 -10.41
C VAL A 373 -19.37 3.53 -11.41
N GLU A 374 -20.55 2.92 -11.51
CA GLU A 374 -21.61 3.38 -12.42
C GLU A 374 -21.10 3.65 -13.85
N GLN A 375 -20.35 2.70 -14.43
CA GLN A 375 -19.70 2.76 -15.76
C GLN A 375 -18.46 3.67 -15.86
N GLU A 376 -18.07 4.33 -14.77
CA GLU A 376 -16.81 5.06 -14.68
C GLU A 376 -15.71 4.20 -14.05
N VAL A 377 -14.76 3.78 -14.89
CA VAL A 377 -13.65 2.92 -14.48
C VAL A 377 -12.53 3.73 -13.84
N THR A 378 -12.11 3.33 -12.64
CA THR A 378 -10.87 3.79 -12.01
C THR A 378 -9.81 2.69 -12.03
N ILE A 379 -8.62 3.01 -12.54
CA ILE A 379 -7.46 2.10 -12.58
C ILE A 379 -6.32 2.65 -11.73
N ARG A 380 -5.76 1.80 -10.88
CA ARG A 380 -4.60 2.08 -10.02
C ARG A 380 -3.49 1.10 -10.37
N SER A 381 -2.37 1.61 -10.87
CA SER A 381 -1.18 0.79 -11.15
C SER A 381 0.10 1.54 -10.79
N LYS A 382 0.76 1.13 -9.70
CA LYS A 382 1.99 1.78 -9.22
C LYS A 382 3.16 1.48 -10.15
N GLY A 383 3.88 2.54 -10.52
CA GLY A 383 5.06 2.45 -11.40
C GLY A 383 4.73 2.59 -12.89
N VAL A 384 3.44 2.66 -13.23
CA VAL A 384 2.94 2.95 -14.58
C VAL A 384 2.64 4.44 -14.69
N MET A 385 3.00 5.04 -15.82
CA MET A 385 2.76 6.48 -16.04
C MET A 385 1.27 6.75 -16.23
N ARG A 386 0.78 7.90 -15.73
CA ARG A 386 -0.64 8.26 -15.79
C ARG A 386 -1.22 8.24 -17.20
N HIS A 387 -0.46 8.68 -18.20
CA HIS A 387 -0.94 8.67 -19.59
C HIS A 387 -1.15 7.24 -20.10
N VAL A 388 -0.29 6.29 -19.71
CA VAL A 388 -0.45 4.87 -20.08
C VAL A 388 -1.70 4.30 -19.42
N ILE A 389 -1.92 4.60 -18.15
CA ILE A 389 -3.13 4.15 -17.44
C ILE A 389 -4.38 4.68 -18.13
N ARG A 390 -4.41 5.99 -18.44
CA ARG A 390 -5.59 6.65 -19.01
C ARG A 390 -5.90 6.18 -20.44
N ASN A 391 -4.88 5.96 -21.26
CA ASN A 391 -5.06 5.79 -22.70
C ASN A 391 -4.92 4.33 -23.16
N HIS A 392 -4.32 3.46 -22.35
CA HIS A 392 -3.90 2.12 -22.80
C HIS A 392 -4.21 1.00 -21.81
N LEU A 393 -4.88 1.29 -20.69
CA LEU A 393 -5.36 0.27 -19.77
C LEU A 393 -6.87 0.35 -19.66
N THR A 394 -7.51 -0.80 -19.68
CA THR A 394 -8.95 -0.95 -19.54
C THR A 394 -9.29 -1.91 -18.40
N PHE A 395 -10.53 -1.83 -17.92
CA PHE A 395 -11.07 -2.78 -16.94
C PHE A 395 -11.09 -4.21 -17.50
N ALA A 396 -11.49 -4.36 -18.77
CA ALA A 396 -11.53 -5.65 -19.46
C ALA A 396 -10.15 -6.32 -19.54
N GLU A 397 -9.08 -5.56 -19.78
CA GLU A 397 -7.72 -6.12 -19.79
C GLU A 397 -7.25 -6.54 -18.39
N HIS A 398 -7.69 -5.87 -17.33
CA HIS A 398 -7.41 -6.33 -15.96
C HIS A 398 -8.13 -7.66 -15.67
N LYS A 399 -9.40 -7.78 -16.09
CA LYS A 399 -10.14 -9.04 -15.98
C LYS A 399 -9.47 -10.13 -16.81
N ARG A 400 -9.15 -9.86 -18.07
CA ARG A 400 -8.44 -10.82 -18.93
C ARG A 400 -7.11 -11.23 -18.31
N CYS A 401 -6.33 -10.30 -17.76
CA CYS A 401 -5.09 -10.63 -17.06
C CYS A 401 -5.32 -11.51 -15.82
N LEU A 402 -6.42 -11.33 -15.09
CA LEU A 402 -6.71 -12.14 -13.90
C LEU A 402 -7.16 -13.55 -14.27
N PHE A 403 -8.05 -13.65 -15.25
CA PHE A 403 -8.77 -14.87 -15.63
C PHE A 403 -8.16 -15.65 -16.79
N ALA A 404 -7.18 -15.11 -17.52
CA ALA A 404 -6.55 -15.84 -18.62
C ALA A 404 -5.98 -17.18 -18.11
N ASP A 405 -6.39 -18.28 -18.73
CA ASP A 405 -5.77 -19.57 -18.50
C ASP A 405 -4.33 -19.54 -19.04
N VAL A 406 -3.44 -20.32 -18.42
CA VAL A 406 -2.02 -20.39 -18.83
C VAL A 406 -1.89 -21.00 -20.23
N ASP A 407 -2.95 -21.60 -20.76
CA ASP A 407 -2.94 -22.44 -21.96
C ASP A 407 -3.39 -21.73 -23.26
N ASP A 408 -3.83 -20.47 -23.23
CA ASP A 408 -4.32 -19.78 -24.45
C ASP A 408 -3.23 -19.13 -25.31
N ASP A 409 -1.96 -19.13 -24.87
CA ASP A 409 -0.81 -18.65 -25.65
C ASP A 409 0.40 -19.60 -25.59
N ALA A 410 0.27 -20.78 -24.97
CA ALA A 410 1.30 -21.80 -24.95
C ALA A 410 1.03 -22.83 -26.05
N GLU A 411 1.32 -22.46 -27.31
CA GLU A 411 1.83 -23.49 -28.21
C GLU A 411 3.09 -24.06 -27.54
N SER A 412 2.98 -25.33 -27.20
CA SER A 412 3.99 -26.17 -26.60
C SER A 412 5.32 -26.06 -27.35
N ASP A 413 6.33 -25.53 -26.68
CA ASP A 413 7.68 -26.07 -26.83
C ASP A 413 8.10 -26.54 -25.44
N GLU A 414 8.06 -27.86 -25.26
CA GLU A 414 8.67 -28.55 -24.14
C GLU A 414 10.14 -28.12 -24.03
N CYS A 415 10.52 -27.54 -22.89
CA CYS A 415 11.90 -27.57 -22.44
C CYS A 415 11.90 -27.55 -20.92
N ASP A 416 12.20 -28.72 -20.38
CA ASP A 416 12.43 -28.99 -18.97
C ASP A 416 13.55 -28.10 -18.39
N ASP A 417 13.37 -27.75 -17.12
CA ASP A 417 14.41 -27.54 -16.09
C ASP A 417 15.66 -26.71 -16.43
N GLU A 418 15.52 -25.38 -16.43
CA GLU A 418 16.37 -24.42 -15.67
C GLU A 418 15.89 -22.98 -15.95
N PHE A 419 15.30 -22.32 -14.94
CA PHE A 419 14.88 -20.92 -15.08
C PHE A 419 16.10 -19.97 -15.01
N ASP A 420 16.82 -19.84 -16.13
CA ASP A 420 17.87 -18.84 -16.29
C ASP A 420 17.23 -17.44 -16.52
N ALA A 421 17.57 -16.50 -15.63
CA ALA A 421 17.16 -15.10 -15.72
C ALA A 421 17.63 -14.39 -17.00
N ASN A 422 18.58 -14.95 -17.76
CA ASN A 422 18.94 -14.49 -19.09
C ASN A 422 17.97 -14.97 -20.17
N MET A 423 17.45 -16.19 -20.06
CA MET A 423 16.52 -16.77 -21.02
C MET A 423 15.16 -16.04 -20.98
N GLY A 424 14.67 -15.71 -19.78
CA GLY A 424 13.47 -14.87 -19.61
C GLY A 424 13.62 -13.44 -20.15
N LYS A 425 14.84 -12.87 -20.15
CA LYS A 425 15.11 -11.57 -20.78
C LYS A 425 15.15 -11.66 -22.31
N MET A 426 15.65 -12.78 -22.86
CA MET A 426 15.66 -13.02 -24.31
C MET A 426 14.24 -13.15 -24.86
N PHE A 427 13.37 -13.94 -24.22
CA PHE A 427 11.97 -14.06 -24.64
C PHE A 427 11.24 -12.72 -24.55
N ALA A 428 11.42 -11.96 -23.46
CA ALA A 428 10.83 -10.64 -23.33
C ALA A 428 11.35 -9.63 -24.37
N ALA A 429 12.63 -9.73 -24.76
CA ALA A 429 13.22 -8.90 -25.80
C ALA A 429 12.67 -9.27 -27.19
N ASP A 430 12.52 -10.56 -27.49
CA ASP A 430 11.97 -11.05 -28.75
C ASP A 430 10.48 -10.69 -28.92
N SER A 431 9.67 -10.87 -27.87
CA SER A 431 8.27 -10.43 -27.86
C SER A 431 8.14 -8.91 -28.02
N ALA A 432 9.03 -8.13 -27.39
CA ALA A 432 9.06 -6.67 -27.56
C ALA A 432 9.49 -6.25 -28.97
N LEU A 433 10.46 -6.93 -29.57
CA LEU A 433 10.91 -6.71 -30.94
C LEU A 433 9.80 -7.03 -31.96
N LYS A 434 9.10 -8.15 -31.78
CA LYS A 434 7.93 -8.52 -32.60
C LYS A 434 6.81 -7.48 -32.49
N ALA A 435 6.52 -6.99 -31.29
CA ALA A 435 5.53 -5.93 -31.07
C ALA A 435 5.93 -4.60 -31.75
N VAL A 436 7.21 -4.20 -31.64
CA VAL A 436 7.74 -2.98 -32.29
C VAL A 436 7.71 -3.11 -33.81
N ALA A 437 8.10 -4.25 -34.36
CA ALA A 437 8.06 -4.51 -35.80
C ALA A 437 6.62 -4.45 -36.37
N GLN A 438 5.63 -4.93 -35.61
CA GLN A 438 4.23 -4.89 -36.00
C GLN A 438 3.67 -3.46 -35.96
N ILE A 439 4.03 -2.66 -34.95
CA ILE A 439 3.64 -1.25 -34.85
C ILE A 439 4.22 -0.44 -36.01
N HIS A 440 5.48 -0.67 -36.39
CA HIS A 440 6.10 -0.02 -37.54
C HIS A 440 5.47 -0.44 -38.87
N ARG A 441 5.04 -1.71 -39.01
CA ARG A 441 4.28 -2.19 -40.18
C ARG A 441 2.93 -1.47 -40.32
N ASN A 442 2.20 -1.29 -39.21
CA ASN A 442 0.91 -0.60 -39.21
C ASN A 442 1.04 0.91 -39.49
N ALA A 443 2.15 1.53 -39.07
CA ALA A 443 2.44 2.93 -39.34
C ALA A 443 2.83 3.20 -40.81
N SER A 444 3.34 2.19 -41.53
CA SER A 444 3.77 2.32 -42.93
C SER A 444 2.63 2.10 -43.94
N THR A 445 1.52 1.47 -43.53
CA THR A 445 0.31 1.31 -44.36
C THR A 445 -0.66 2.50 -44.32
N GLY A 446 -0.36 3.55 -43.54
CA GLY A 446 -1.23 4.71 -43.33
C GLY A 446 -0.96 5.93 -44.24
N SER A 447 -0.50 5.72 -45.49
CA SER A 447 -0.18 6.82 -46.41
C SER A 447 -0.60 6.53 -47.86
N THR A 448 -1.88 6.74 -48.16
CA THR A 448 -2.35 7.10 -49.52
C THR A 448 -3.54 8.05 -49.41
N ASN A 449 -3.38 9.25 -49.96
CA ASN A 449 -4.35 10.34 -50.01
C ASN A 449 -5.41 10.13 -51.09
N SER A 450 -6.67 10.52 -50.83
CA SER A 450 -7.56 11.13 -51.83
C SER A 450 -8.66 11.99 -51.17
N SER A 451 -9.07 13.02 -51.88
CA SER A 451 -9.67 14.29 -51.46
C SER A 451 -11.21 14.41 -51.59
N THR A 452 -11.80 15.33 -50.79
CA THR A 452 -13.07 16.08 -50.96
C THR A 452 -14.40 15.27 -50.84
N THR A 453 -15.37 15.59 -49.96
CA THR A 453 -16.25 16.78 -49.90
C THR A 453 -17.12 16.75 -48.62
N VAL A 454 -17.69 17.91 -48.29
CA VAL A 454 -18.42 18.25 -47.05
C VAL A 454 -19.89 17.81 -47.11
N ALA A 455 -20.35 17.03 -46.11
CA ALA A 455 -21.71 17.06 -45.55
C ALA A 455 -21.78 16.16 -44.29
N ALA A 456 -22.08 16.72 -43.11
CA ALA A 456 -22.26 15.94 -41.88
C ALA A 456 -23.67 16.13 -41.32
N ALA A 457 -24.49 15.12 -41.60
CA ALA A 457 -25.74 14.81 -40.92
C ALA A 457 -25.48 13.89 -39.70
N ALA A 458 -26.36 14.00 -38.70
CA ALA A 458 -26.72 13.05 -37.65
C ALA A 458 -25.72 11.93 -37.29
N ALA A 459 -25.05 12.07 -36.13
CA ALA A 459 -24.21 11.04 -35.54
C ALA A 459 -25.05 9.92 -34.91
N THR A 460 -25.18 8.83 -35.65
CA THR A 460 -25.50 7.49 -35.14
C THR A 460 -24.22 6.84 -34.58
N HIS A 461 -24.34 6.09 -33.49
CA HIS A 461 -23.25 5.37 -32.83
C HIS A 461 -22.51 4.43 -33.80
N PRO A 462 -21.16 4.48 -33.90
CA PRO A 462 -20.41 3.46 -34.60
C PRO A 462 -20.24 2.22 -33.72
N SER A 463 -20.76 1.11 -34.21
CA SER A 463 -20.41 -0.24 -33.77
C SER A 463 -18.91 -0.47 -34.01
N HIS A 464 -18.12 -0.44 -32.94
CA HIS A 464 -16.71 -0.79 -33.01
C HIS A 464 -16.55 -2.31 -33.15
N VAL A 465 -16.27 -2.75 -34.37
CA VAL A 465 -15.66 -4.04 -34.66
C VAL A 465 -14.27 -4.05 -34.00
N TYR A 466 -14.10 -4.87 -32.97
CA TYR A 466 -12.81 -5.08 -32.34
C TYR A 466 -11.86 -5.73 -33.35
N SER A 467 -10.94 -4.95 -33.91
CA SER A 467 -9.74 -5.48 -34.56
C SER A 467 -8.99 -6.33 -33.54
N TYR A 468 -8.73 -7.59 -33.87
CA TYR A 468 -8.10 -8.60 -33.02
C TYR A 468 -6.66 -8.17 -32.69
N MET A 469 -6.49 -7.29 -31.69
CA MET A 469 -5.18 -7.07 -31.08
C MET A 469 -4.91 -8.23 -30.11
N PRO A 470 -3.80 -8.98 -30.29
CA PRO A 470 -3.42 -9.99 -29.31
C PRO A 470 -3.20 -9.30 -27.96
N PHE A 471 -3.76 -9.89 -26.89
CA PHE A 471 -3.59 -9.36 -25.56
C PHE A 471 -2.12 -9.42 -25.19
N THR A 472 -1.57 -8.28 -24.78
CA THR A 472 -0.24 -8.23 -24.21
C THR A 472 -0.31 -7.58 -22.84
N PRO A 473 0.42 -8.08 -21.83
CA PRO A 473 0.52 -7.42 -20.54
C PRO A 473 1.48 -6.22 -20.55
N TYR A 474 2.11 -5.93 -21.71
CA TYR A 474 3.11 -4.87 -21.86
C TYR A 474 2.55 -3.62 -22.54
N ARG A 475 3.02 -2.43 -22.14
CA ARG A 475 2.70 -1.17 -22.82
C ARG A 475 3.95 -0.35 -23.09
N GLU A 476 3.93 0.38 -24.19
CA GLU A 476 4.93 1.42 -24.46
C GLU A 476 4.74 2.54 -23.44
N ASN A 477 5.81 2.86 -22.75
CA ASN A 477 5.87 3.97 -21.81
C ASN A 477 6.82 5.02 -22.38
N VAL A 478 6.24 6.17 -22.75
CA VAL A 478 6.97 7.31 -23.32
C VAL A 478 7.18 8.35 -22.23
N SER A 479 8.43 8.72 -21.97
CA SER A 479 8.76 9.76 -21.00
C SER A 479 9.86 10.68 -21.52
N ILE A 480 9.74 11.97 -21.25
CA ILE A 480 10.82 12.93 -21.52
C ILE A 480 11.75 12.91 -20.32
N ARG A 481 13.04 12.68 -20.55
CA ARG A 481 14.08 12.76 -19.52
C ARG A 481 15.22 13.62 -20.01
N SER A 482 15.90 14.27 -19.06
CA SER A 482 17.14 14.97 -19.34
C SER A 482 18.33 14.05 -19.11
N PHE A 483 19.21 13.94 -20.09
CA PHE A 483 20.54 13.35 -19.92
C PHE A 483 21.56 14.37 -20.40
N LYS A 484 22.48 14.78 -19.52
CA LYS A 484 23.50 15.80 -19.83
C LYS A 484 22.88 17.12 -20.34
N HIS A 485 21.78 17.55 -19.74
CA HIS A 485 21.00 18.74 -20.17
C HIS A 485 20.36 18.63 -21.56
N GLU A 486 20.49 17.50 -22.26
CA GLU A 486 19.72 17.20 -23.46
C GLU A 486 18.41 16.54 -23.08
N LEU A 487 17.30 17.11 -23.53
CA LEU A 487 16.00 16.47 -23.42
C LEU A 487 15.92 15.33 -24.44
N ARG A 488 15.61 14.13 -23.95
CA ARG A 488 15.40 12.93 -24.77
C ARG A 488 14.04 12.34 -24.48
N THR A 489 13.36 11.90 -25.53
CA THR A 489 12.20 11.04 -25.40
C THR A 489 12.66 9.60 -25.23
N ILE A 490 12.43 9.02 -24.06
CA ILE A 490 12.65 7.61 -23.79
C ILE A 490 11.35 6.86 -24.05
N ARG A 491 11.42 5.88 -24.94
CA ARG A 491 10.38 4.85 -25.13
C ARG A 491 10.86 3.57 -24.48
N SER A 492 10.03 2.96 -23.65
CA SER A 492 10.35 1.69 -22.98
C SER A 492 9.11 0.81 -22.91
N MET A 493 9.23 -0.45 -23.32
CA MET A 493 8.17 -1.42 -23.07
C MET A 493 8.20 -1.84 -21.60
N LYS A 494 7.07 -1.72 -20.91
CA LYS A 494 6.94 -2.12 -19.50
C LYS A 494 5.83 -3.12 -19.33
N LEU A 495 6.07 -4.12 -18.49
CA LEU A 495 5.03 -4.97 -17.94
C LEU A 495 4.11 -4.10 -17.05
N VAL A 496 2.85 -3.94 -17.43
CA VAL A 496 1.88 -3.08 -16.73
C VAL A 496 0.70 -3.86 -16.14
N LEU A 497 0.41 -5.05 -16.66
CA LEU A 497 -0.57 -5.98 -16.14
C LEU A 497 0.18 -7.24 -15.67
N ASN A 498 0.06 -7.58 -14.40
CA ASN A 498 0.72 -8.78 -13.86
C ASN A 498 -0.10 -9.31 -12.68
N ARG A 499 -0.62 -10.53 -12.85
CA ARG A 499 -1.39 -11.24 -11.83
C ARG A 499 -0.54 -11.99 -10.79
N ALA A 500 0.79 -12.01 -10.92
CA ALA A 500 1.64 -12.59 -9.91
C ALA A 500 1.63 -11.70 -8.64
N ASP A 501 0.93 -12.18 -7.61
CA ASP A 501 0.97 -11.65 -6.26
C ASP A 501 1.60 -12.71 -5.35
N ASP A 502 2.71 -12.34 -4.72
CA ASP A 502 3.48 -13.18 -3.81
C ASP A 502 3.36 -12.69 -2.37
N LYS A 503 2.52 -11.68 -2.08
CA LYS A 503 2.26 -11.27 -0.69
C LYS A 503 1.30 -12.21 0.04
N ARG A 504 0.53 -12.97 -0.72
CA ARG A 504 -0.47 -13.94 -0.27
C ARG A 504 -0.39 -15.17 -1.18
N TYR A 505 -0.83 -16.31 -0.66
CA TYR A 505 -0.97 -17.53 -1.43
C TYR A 505 -2.25 -17.46 -2.27
N VAL A 506 -2.12 -17.36 -3.58
CA VAL A 506 -3.25 -17.29 -4.52
C VAL A 506 -3.76 -18.69 -4.82
N LEU A 507 -5.08 -18.91 -4.72
CA LEU A 507 -5.71 -20.19 -5.00
C LEU A 507 -5.90 -20.44 -6.52
N PRO A 508 -6.15 -21.69 -6.95
CA PRO A 508 -6.33 -22.03 -8.38
C PRO A 508 -7.43 -21.24 -9.09
N ASP A 509 -8.44 -20.76 -8.35
CA ASP A 509 -9.50 -19.90 -8.89
C ASP A 509 -9.02 -18.49 -9.28
N ASN A 510 -7.74 -18.17 -9.03
CA ASN A 510 -7.10 -16.86 -9.19
C ASN A 510 -7.74 -15.70 -8.40
N ILE A 511 -8.83 -15.95 -7.67
CA ILE A 511 -9.64 -14.94 -6.98
C ILE A 511 -9.35 -14.96 -5.49
N SER A 512 -9.43 -16.14 -4.90
CA SER A 512 -9.35 -16.38 -3.46
C SER A 512 -7.89 -16.48 -3.03
N THR A 513 -7.59 -16.00 -1.83
CA THR A 513 -6.21 -16.02 -1.33
C THR A 513 -6.12 -16.36 0.15
N TYR A 514 -5.05 -17.05 0.53
CA TYR A 514 -4.69 -17.30 1.92
C TYR A 514 -3.48 -16.46 2.32
N ALA A 515 -3.47 -15.95 3.55
CA ALA A 515 -2.26 -15.40 4.13
C ALA A 515 -1.23 -16.51 4.34
N HIS A 516 0.06 -16.22 4.16
CA HIS A 516 1.10 -17.24 4.35
C HIS A 516 1.06 -17.83 5.77
N GLY A 517 1.17 -19.16 5.87
CA GLY A 517 1.06 -19.90 7.13
C GLY A 517 -0.37 -20.30 7.49
N HIS A 518 -1.35 -20.02 6.63
CA HIS A 518 -2.71 -20.54 6.78
C HIS A 518 -2.69 -22.07 6.80
N HIS A 519 -3.55 -22.69 7.61
CA HIS A 519 -3.51 -24.13 7.85
C HIS A 519 -4.00 -24.98 6.67
N ARG A 520 -4.56 -24.33 5.65
CA ARG A 520 -5.05 -24.93 4.40
C ARG A 520 -4.01 -24.85 3.28
N ILE A 521 -2.87 -24.21 3.53
CA ILE A 521 -1.76 -24.17 2.57
C ILE A 521 -0.90 -25.39 2.84
N ASN A 522 -0.80 -26.27 1.85
CA ASN A 522 0.24 -27.29 1.79
C ASN A 522 1.37 -26.71 0.95
N TYR A 523 2.53 -26.50 1.57
CA TYR A 523 3.76 -26.09 0.87
C TYR A 523 4.51 -27.29 0.32
#